data_AF-A0A1T4W318-F1
#
_entry.id   AF-A0A1T4W318-F1
#
_cell.length_a   1.000
_cell.length_b   1.000
_cell.length_c   1.000
_cell.angle_alpha   90.00
_cell.angle_beta   90.00
_cell.angle_gamma   90.00
#
_symmetry.space_group_name_H-M   'P 1'
#
loop_
_entity.id
_entity.type
_entity.pdbx_description
1 polymer ?
#
loop_
_entity_poly.entity_id
_entity_poly.type
_entity_poly.pdbx_seq_one_letter_code
_entity_poly.pdbx_strand_id
1 'polypeptide(L)'
;MKRQAFFQKKNLHHRLFTEKKHKATDEVLKENIFRRNLQENKTAMLRDFSFSSIVFPIPFFTQLPYGTSMTSQSLLTLLAVWICLGLCSCVTASDSSSDLSKRRRFTPCPSSPNCVSSYATDNTHRIAAIEAQGPVPEVMARLKAAITTIPQSTVQQEDGNYIHATFRVKFLFIPFTDDVECLYSPEQSKIHIRSASRSGYWDFGVNRQRVEKIRRLFEKGVTSF
;
A
#
# COMPACT_ATOMS: atom_id res chain seq x y z
N MET A 1 -29.09 -57.55 0.36
CA MET A 1 -27.95 -56.71 -0.10
C MET A 1 -28.33 -55.25 -0.46
N LYS A 2 -29.43 -54.95 -1.18
CA LYS A 2 -29.80 -53.57 -1.57
C LYS A 2 -30.13 -52.61 -0.41
N ARG A 3 -30.68 -53.09 0.71
CA ARG A 3 -31.01 -52.25 1.89
C ARG A 3 -29.78 -51.68 2.61
N GLN A 4 -28.70 -52.45 2.75
CA GLN A 4 -27.47 -51.98 3.41
C GLN A 4 -26.78 -50.86 2.61
N ALA A 5 -26.70 -50.99 1.28
CA ALA A 5 -26.14 -49.96 0.41
C ALA A 5 -26.94 -48.64 0.45
N PHE A 6 -28.27 -48.71 0.58
CA PHE A 6 -29.12 -47.53 0.73
C PHE A 6 -28.90 -46.79 2.05
N PHE A 7 -28.80 -47.53 3.17
CA PHE A 7 -28.49 -46.96 4.48
C PHE A 7 -27.09 -46.32 4.51
N GLN A 8 -26.10 -46.95 3.89
CA GLN A 8 -24.74 -46.42 3.81
C GLN A 8 -24.68 -45.12 3.00
N LYS A 9 -25.40 -45.04 1.88
CA LYS A 9 -25.50 -43.83 1.05
C LYS A 9 -26.23 -42.69 1.78
N LYS A 10 -27.28 -43.00 2.54
CA LYS A 10 -28.01 -42.00 3.35
C LYS A 10 -27.14 -41.43 4.48
N ASN A 11 -26.34 -42.27 5.13
CA ASN A 11 -25.41 -41.84 6.17
C ASN A 11 -24.26 -40.98 5.62
N LEU A 12 -23.73 -41.30 4.43
CA LEU A 12 -22.70 -40.49 3.78
C LEU A 12 -23.23 -39.10 3.40
N HIS A 13 -24.44 -39.03 2.83
CA HIS A 13 -25.05 -37.75 2.45
C HIS A 13 -25.33 -36.85 3.66
N HIS A 14 -25.74 -37.44 4.78
CA HIS A 14 -25.92 -36.71 6.04
C HIS A 14 -24.60 -36.15 6.59
N ARG A 15 -23.51 -36.93 6.53
CA ARG A 15 -22.17 -36.45 6.94
C ARG A 15 -21.66 -35.30 6.06
N LEU A 16 -21.78 -35.42 4.74
CA LEU A 16 -21.36 -34.36 3.82
C LEU A 16 -22.18 -33.08 3.99
N PHE A 17 -23.48 -33.20 4.29
CA PHE A 17 -24.33 -32.04 4.55
C PHE A 17 -23.95 -31.34 5.87
N THR A 18 -23.64 -32.10 6.91
CA THR A 18 -23.23 -31.56 8.22
C THR A 18 -21.86 -30.89 8.15
N GLU A 19 -20.88 -31.48 7.45
CA GLU A 19 -19.56 -30.85 7.22
C GLU A 19 -19.65 -29.56 6.42
N LYS A 20 -20.45 -29.53 5.35
CA LYS A 20 -20.68 -28.29 4.58
C LYS A 20 -21.32 -27.19 5.42
N LYS A 21 -22.26 -27.56 6.30
CA LYS A 21 -22.91 -26.60 7.21
C LYS A 21 -21.91 -26.04 8.22
N HIS A 22 -21.07 -26.89 8.83
CA HIS A 22 -20.01 -26.46 9.75
C HIS A 22 -19.00 -25.52 9.09
N LYS A 23 -18.52 -25.87 7.89
CA LYS A 23 -17.56 -25.04 7.14
C LYS A 23 -18.14 -23.68 6.75
N ALA A 24 -19.43 -23.64 6.39
CA ALA A 24 -20.12 -22.38 6.11
C ALA A 24 -20.29 -21.51 7.36
N THR A 25 -20.61 -22.09 8.52
CA THR A 25 -20.68 -21.35 9.79
C THR A 25 -19.33 -20.80 10.22
N ASP A 26 -18.23 -21.53 10.01
CA ASP A 26 -16.88 -21.07 10.38
C ASP A 26 -16.42 -19.88 9.51
N GLU A 27 -16.72 -19.89 8.22
CA GLU A 27 -16.41 -18.76 7.33
C GLU A 27 -17.23 -17.51 7.67
N VAL A 28 -18.52 -17.67 7.99
CA VAL A 28 -19.37 -16.56 8.45
C VAL A 28 -18.88 -16.02 9.81
N LEU A 29 -18.41 -16.89 10.71
CA LEU A 29 -17.84 -16.48 11.99
C LEU A 29 -16.54 -15.67 11.80
N LYS A 30 -15.65 -16.11 10.91
CA LYS A 30 -14.41 -15.38 10.57
C LYS A 30 -14.69 -14.01 9.96
N GLU A 31 -15.62 -13.92 9.02
CA GLU A 31 -16.04 -12.65 8.42
C GLU A 31 -16.65 -11.71 9.48
N ASN A 32 -17.46 -12.24 10.39
CA ASN A 32 -18.07 -11.45 11.48
C ASN A 32 -17.04 -10.96 12.51
N ILE A 33 -16.02 -11.76 12.82
CA ILE A 33 -14.90 -11.34 13.69
C ILE A 33 -14.05 -10.28 12.99
N PHE A 34 -13.73 -10.47 11.71
CA PHE A 34 -12.98 -9.50 10.92
C PHE A 34 -13.71 -8.15 10.84
N ARG A 35 -15.03 -8.15 10.59
CA ARG A 35 -15.84 -6.94 10.59
C ARG A 35 -15.93 -6.26 11.95
N ARG A 36 -16.04 -7.02 13.04
CA ARG A 36 -15.98 -6.46 14.40
C ARG A 36 -14.65 -5.76 14.67
N ASN A 37 -13.53 -6.41 14.37
CA ASN A 37 -12.19 -5.81 14.54
C ASN A 37 -12.03 -4.55 13.68
N LEU A 38 -12.59 -4.53 12.46
CA LEU A 38 -12.57 -3.35 11.60
C LEU A 38 -13.40 -2.19 12.18
N GLN A 39 -14.50 -2.48 12.87
CA GLN A 39 -15.39 -1.49 13.46
C GLN A 39 -14.89 -0.98 14.83
N GLU A 40 -14.25 -1.84 15.62
CA GLU A 40 -13.53 -1.45 16.84
C GLU A 40 -12.35 -0.53 16.52
N ASN A 41 -11.56 -0.83 15.49
CA ASN A 41 -10.49 0.06 15.04
C ASN A 41 -11.01 1.41 14.51
N LYS A 42 -12.19 1.44 13.88
CA LYS A 42 -12.84 2.69 13.46
C LYS A 42 -13.38 3.52 14.63
N THR A 43 -13.84 2.88 15.70
CA THR A 43 -14.39 3.56 16.89
C THR A 43 -13.30 4.00 17.86
N ALA A 44 -12.13 3.34 17.86
CA ALA A 44 -10.92 3.84 18.50
C ALA A 44 -10.41 5.13 17.83
N MET A 45 -10.48 5.20 16.49
CA MET A 45 -10.08 6.38 15.70
C MET A 45 -10.87 7.66 16.04
N LEU A 46 -12.08 7.54 16.59
CA LEU A 46 -12.93 8.70 16.95
C LEU A 46 -12.78 9.15 18.41
N ARG A 47 -12.09 8.39 19.28
CA ARG A 47 -11.93 8.75 20.71
C ARG A 47 -10.62 9.47 21.03
N ASP A 48 -9.63 9.39 20.15
CA ASP A 48 -8.32 10.02 20.39
C ASP A 48 -8.22 11.46 19.86
N PHE A 49 -9.29 12.00 19.26
CA PHE A 49 -9.42 13.43 18.93
C PHE A 49 -9.85 14.25 20.16
N SER A 50 -9.07 14.19 21.24
CA SER A 50 -9.14 15.20 22.30
C SER A 50 -8.17 16.32 21.96
N PHE A 51 -8.72 17.43 21.46
CA PHE A 51 -8.03 18.70 21.21
C PHE A 51 -7.60 19.31 22.55
N SER A 52 -6.48 18.86 23.11
CA SER A 52 -5.81 19.61 24.17
C SER A 52 -4.33 19.30 24.17
N SER A 53 -3.52 20.37 24.24
CA SER A 53 -2.07 20.34 24.43
C SER A 53 -1.21 20.14 23.17
N ILE A 54 -1.27 21.08 22.23
CA ILE A 54 -0.10 21.42 21.42
C ILE A 54 0.26 22.88 21.73
N VAL A 55 1.09 23.07 22.76
CA VAL A 55 1.82 24.31 22.98
C VAL A 55 3.14 24.17 22.23
N PHE A 56 3.25 24.79 21.06
CA PHE A 56 4.53 24.91 20.35
C PHE A 56 5.43 25.91 21.09
N PRO A 57 6.72 25.59 21.33
CA PRO A 57 7.65 26.56 21.88
C PRO A 57 8.00 27.60 20.80
N ILE A 58 7.69 28.87 21.10
CA ILE A 58 8.09 30.02 20.29
C ILE A 58 9.62 30.13 20.34
N PRO A 59 10.34 30.19 19.20
CA PRO A 59 11.77 30.41 19.23
C PRO A 59 12.07 31.82 19.73
N PHE A 60 12.99 31.86 20.69
CA PHE A 60 13.53 33.03 21.36
C PHE A 60 14.33 33.88 20.37
N PHE A 61 13.65 34.77 19.63
CA PHE A 61 14.28 35.81 18.83
C PHE A 61 14.41 37.08 19.68
N THR A 62 15.47 37.16 20.47
CA THR A 62 15.88 38.41 21.12
C THR A 62 16.98 39.07 20.31
N GLN A 63 16.78 40.38 20.08
CA GLN A 63 17.71 41.38 19.53
C GLN A 63 17.56 41.68 18.02
N LEU A 64 16.54 42.47 17.70
CA LEU A 64 16.59 43.45 16.62
C LEU A 64 16.68 44.86 17.23
N PRO A 65 17.47 45.78 16.65
CA PRO A 65 17.64 47.13 17.16
C PRO A 65 16.36 47.96 16.97
N TYR A 66 15.71 48.29 18.08
CA TYR A 66 14.62 49.26 18.14
C TYR A 66 15.22 50.67 18.04
N GLY A 67 15.05 51.36 16.92
CA GLY A 67 15.60 52.72 16.80
C GLY A 67 15.33 53.52 15.53
N THR A 68 14.52 53.05 14.58
CA THR A 68 14.13 53.87 13.43
C THR A 68 12.64 53.74 13.16
N SER A 69 11.93 54.85 13.05
CA SER A 69 10.52 54.90 12.65
C SER A 69 10.35 54.17 11.32
N MET A 70 9.75 52.97 11.35
CA MET A 70 9.41 52.21 10.15
C MET A 70 8.37 53.01 9.36
N THR A 71 8.78 53.55 8.22
CA THR A 71 7.85 54.16 7.27
C THR A 71 7.09 53.04 6.55
N SER A 72 5.88 53.32 6.06
CA SER A 72 5.05 52.35 5.33
C SER A 72 5.77 51.69 4.13
N GLN A 73 6.78 52.37 3.60
CA GLN A 73 7.63 51.93 2.49
C GLN A 73 8.63 50.83 2.90
N SER A 74 9.11 50.84 4.15
CA SER A 74 9.97 49.78 4.71
C SER A 74 9.19 48.47 4.93
N LEU A 75 7.90 48.56 5.24
CA LEU A 75 7.02 47.41 5.43
C LEU A 75 6.66 46.71 4.12
N LEU A 76 6.40 47.49 3.07
CA LEU A 76 6.12 46.99 1.72
C LEU A 76 7.33 46.28 1.09
N THR A 77 8.54 46.81 1.32
CA THR A 77 9.77 46.20 0.82
C THR A 77 10.10 44.88 1.52
N LEU A 78 9.89 44.79 2.83
CA LEU A 78 10.03 43.52 3.57
C LEU A 78 9.01 42.47 3.11
N LEU A 79 7.76 42.86 2.86
CA LEU A 79 6.74 41.96 2.34
C LEU A 79 7.10 41.44 0.93
N ALA A 80 7.61 42.31 0.04
CA ALA A 80 8.04 41.94 -1.30
C ALA A 80 9.24 40.98 -1.28
N VAL A 81 10.21 41.18 -0.38
CA VAL A 81 11.36 40.26 -0.21
C VAL A 81 10.91 38.89 0.28
N TRP A 82 9.96 38.82 1.21
CA TRP A 82 9.36 37.54 1.64
C TRP A 82 8.59 36.82 0.52
N ILE A 83 7.89 37.56 -0.34
CA ILE A 83 7.20 36.99 -1.51
C ILE A 83 8.22 36.48 -2.55
N CYS A 84 9.30 37.22 -2.81
CA CYS A 84 10.38 36.81 -3.71
C CYS A 84 11.16 35.59 -3.18
N LEU A 85 11.38 35.50 -1.87
CA LEU A 85 12.03 34.35 -1.22
C LEU A 85 11.11 33.12 -1.17
N GLY A 86 9.79 33.31 -1.08
CA GLY A 86 8.80 32.23 -1.19
C GLY A 86 8.70 31.62 -2.60
N LEU A 87 9.15 32.34 -3.64
CA LEU A 87 9.17 31.86 -5.03
C LEU A 87 10.47 31.16 -5.44
N CYS A 88 11.47 31.10 -4.56
CA CYS A 88 12.71 30.34 -4.78
C CYS A 88 12.72 29.03 -3.98
N SER A 89 11.64 28.26 -4.06
CA SER A 89 11.73 26.83 -3.73
C SER A 89 12.21 26.10 -4.98
N CYS A 90 13.46 25.69 -4.92
CA CYS A 90 14.17 24.90 -5.92
C CYS A 90 13.31 23.73 -6.44
N VAL A 91 12.93 23.81 -7.72
CA VAL A 91 12.57 22.61 -8.49
C VAL A 91 13.85 21.81 -8.66
N THR A 92 14.08 20.87 -7.75
CA THR A 92 14.86 19.67 -8.07
C THR A 92 13.88 18.62 -8.58
N ALA A 93 13.43 18.81 -9.83
CA ALA A 93 12.88 17.69 -10.59
C ALA A 93 14.07 16.81 -10.98
N SER A 94 14.53 15.98 -10.05
CA SER A 94 15.43 14.88 -10.36
C SER A 94 14.64 13.86 -11.18
N ASP A 95 14.76 13.97 -12.49
CA ASP A 95 14.14 13.07 -13.47
C ASP A 95 14.86 11.71 -13.44
N SER A 96 14.53 10.89 -12.45
CA SER A 96 15.06 9.54 -12.28
C SER A 96 14.41 8.52 -13.23
N SER A 97 13.40 8.92 -13.99
CA SER A 97 12.56 8.01 -14.77
C SER A 97 13.31 7.28 -15.90
N SER A 98 14.35 7.90 -16.47
CA SER A 98 15.03 7.38 -17.67
C SER A 98 16.08 6.30 -17.36
N ASP A 99 16.76 6.32 -16.20
CA ASP A 99 17.78 5.32 -15.82
C ASP A 99 17.17 4.05 -15.17
N LEU A 100 15.97 4.17 -14.59
CA LEU A 100 15.23 3.04 -13.98
C LEU A 100 14.71 2.02 -15.00
N SER A 101 14.50 2.42 -16.25
CA SER A 101 14.18 1.49 -17.34
C SER A 101 15.37 0.60 -17.73
N LYS A 102 16.60 1.08 -17.53
CA LYS A 102 17.85 0.36 -17.85
C LYS A 102 18.34 -0.53 -16.72
N ARG A 103 18.17 -0.11 -15.46
CA ARG A 103 18.43 -0.94 -14.29
C ARG A 103 17.10 -1.48 -13.80
N ARG A 104 16.72 -2.70 -14.20
CA ARG A 104 15.50 -3.41 -13.75
C ARG A 104 15.51 -3.69 -12.24
N ARG A 105 15.59 -2.66 -11.42
CA ARG A 105 15.61 -2.68 -9.96
C ARG A 105 14.79 -1.48 -9.51
N PHE A 106 13.90 -1.71 -8.57
CA PHE A 106 13.02 -0.66 -8.08
C PHE A 106 13.80 0.50 -7.48
N THR A 107 13.21 1.69 -7.52
CA THR A 107 13.69 2.83 -6.72
C THR A 107 13.78 2.40 -5.25
N PRO A 108 14.89 2.70 -4.54
CA PRO A 108 14.98 2.43 -3.11
C PRO A 108 13.81 3.05 -2.35
N CYS A 109 13.40 2.41 -1.25
CA CYS A 109 12.43 3.03 -0.36
C CYS A 109 13.04 4.29 0.28
N PRO A 110 12.28 5.39 0.40
CA PRO A 110 12.69 6.52 1.22
C PRO A 110 12.83 6.09 2.70
N SER A 111 13.33 6.99 3.55
CA SER A 111 13.42 6.73 5.00
C SER A 111 12.05 6.68 5.70
N SER A 112 10.98 7.12 5.04
CA SER A 112 9.63 7.08 5.57
C SER A 112 9.04 5.66 5.51
N PRO A 113 8.23 5.26 6.50
CA PRO A 113 7.73 3.90 6.63
C PRO A 113 6.63 3.52 5.61
N ASN A 114 6.23 4.45 4.76
CA ASN A 114 5.20 4.31 3.73
C ASN A 114 5.69 3.59 2.45
N CYS A 115 6.69 2.72 2.57
CA CYS A 115 7.24 1.96 1.46
C CYS A 115 7.67 0.57 1.92
N VAL A 116 7.41 -0.44 1.09
CA VAL A 116 8.02 -1.76 1.26
C VAL A 116 8.58 -2.27 -0.05
N SER A 117 9.69 -3.01 0.01
CA SER A 117 10.35 -3.58 -1.16
C SER A 117 11.03 -4.92 -0.85
N SER A 118 10.99 -5.84 -1.82
CA SER A 118 11.79 -7.08 -1.80
C SER A 118 13.29 -6.86 -1.90
N TYR A 119 13.72 -5.69 -2.38
CA TYR A 119 15.12 -5.31 -2.47
C TYR A 119 15.61 -4.49 -1.28
N ALA A 120 14.74 -4.13 -0.33
CA ALA A 120 15.15 -3.41 0.87
C ALA A 120 15.93 -4.32 1.82
N THR A 121 16.98 -3.77 2.43
CA THR A 121 17.86 -4.48 3.36
C THR A 121 17.50 -4.25 4.82
N ASP A 122 16.82 -3.15 5.13
CA ASP A 122 16.37 -2.83 6.48
C ASP A 122 15.04 -3.52 6.83
N ASN A 123 14.82 -3.79 8.11
CA ASN A 123 13.62 -4.53 8.57
C ASN A 123 12.31 -3.75 8.38
N THR A 124 12.36 -2.42 8.33
CA THR A 124 11.16 -1.58 8.24
C THR A 124 10.53 -1.70 6.85
N HIS A 125 11.35 -1.57 5.81
CA HIS A 125 10.88 -1.59 4.42
C HIS A 125 10.93 -2.99 3.79
N ARG A 126 11.68 -3.95 4.36
CA ARG A 126 11.78 -5.28 3.75
C ARG A 126 10.44 -6.02 3.73
N ILE A 127 10.16 -6.63 2.59
CA ILE A 127 9.03 -7.56 2.40
C ILE A 127 9.45 -8.71 1.49
N ALA A 128 8.98 -9.93 1.77
CA ALA A 128 9.34 -11.08 0.95
C ALA A 128 8.85 -10.93 -0.50
N ALA A 129 9.66 -11.38 -1.45
CA ALA A 129 9.22 -11.60 -2.82
C ALA A 129 8.08 -12.63 -2.86
N ILE A 130 7.29 -12.63 -3.93
CA ILE A 130 6.25 -13.63 -4.16
C ILE A 130 6.87 -14.78 -4.94
N GLU A 131 6.79 -16.00 -4.42
CA GLU A 131 7.28 -17.19 -5.13
C GLU A 131 6.41 -17.43 -6.37
N ALA A 132 7.05 -17.68 -7.52
CA ALA A 132 6.36 -17.86 -8.79
C ALA A 132 7.17 -18.75 -9.73
N GLN A 133 6.50 -19.69 -10.38
CA GLN A 133 7.09 -20.56 -11.39
C GLN A 133 6.23 -20.53 -12.66
N GLY A 134 6.89 -20.68 -13.80
CA GLY A 134 6.27 -20.78 -15.12
C GLY A 134 6.80 -19.78 -16.14
N PRO A 135 6.32 -19.88 -17.39
CA PRO A 135 6.64 -18.93 -18.46
C PRO A 135 6.26 -17.50 -18.09
N VAL A 136 7.04 -16.51 -18.53
CA VAL A 136 6.79 -15.09 -18.27
C VAL A 136 5.35 -14.67 -18.61
N PRO A 137 4.79 -14.98 -19.80
CA PRO A 137 3.45 -14.54 -20.14
C PRO A 137 2.36 -15.05 -19.17
N GLU A 138 2.47 -16.30 -18.71
CA GLU A 138 1.50 -16.92 -17.80
C GLU A 138 1.58 -16.31 -16.40
N VAL A 139 2.81 -16.16 -15.88
CA VAL A 139 3.05 -15.59 -14.56
C VAL A 139 2.60 -14.13 -14.52
N MET A 140 2.92 -13.35 -15.54
CA MET A 140 2.55 -11.93 -15.60
C MET A 140 1.04 -11.76 -15.80
N ALA A 141 0.38 -12.59 -16.60
CA ALA A 141 -1.08 -12.58 -16.72
C ALA A 141 -1.78 -12.91 -15.40
N ARG A 142 -1.30 -13.92 -14.66
CA ARG A 142 -1.82 -14.26 -13.33
C ARG A 142 -1.59 -13.13 -12.32
N LEU A 143 -0.40 -12.52 -12.34
CA LEU A 143 -0.06 -11.39 -11.47
C LEU A 143 -0.97 -10.19 -11.76
N LYS A 144 -1.17 -9.87 -13.04
CA LYS A 144 -2.10 -8.83 -13.48
C LYS A 144 -3.50 -9.09 -12.95
N ALA A 145 -4.02 -10.31 -13.12
CA ALA A 145 -5.33 -10.69 -12.61
C ALA A 145 -5.44 -10.53 -11.07
N ALA A 146 -4.39 -10.91 -10.33
CA ALA A 146 -4.33 -10.73 -8.89
C ALA A 146 -4.36 -9.24 -8.48
N ILE A 147 -3.62 -8.38 -9.18
CA ILE A 147 -3.61 -6.93 -8.97
C ILE A 147 -4.99 -6.33 -9.27
N THR A 148 -5.57 -6.64 -10.43
CA THR A 148 -6.84 -6.05 -10.89
C THR A 148 -8.05 -6.51 -10.10
N THR A 149 -7.95 -7.62 -9.38
CA THR A 149 -8.99 -8.08 -8.42
C THR A 149 -9.12 -7.15 -7.23
N ILE A 150 -8.07 -6.40 -6.88
CA ILE A 150 -8.11 -5.46 -5.78
C ILE A 150 -8.80 -4.17 -6.25
N PRO A 151 -9.82 -3.67 -5.53
CA PRO A 151 -10.51 -2.43 -5.88
C PRO A 151 -9.56 -1.23 -6.00
N GLN A 152 -9.89 -0.30 -6.89
CA GLN A 152 -9.16 0.96 -7.10
C GLN A 152 -7.71 0.78 -7.59
N SER A 153 -7.37 -0.41 -8.10
CA SER A 153 -6.14 -0.68 -8.82
C SER A 153 -6.25 -0.22 -10.28
N THR A 154 -5.14 0.18 -10.89
CA THR A 154 -5.04 0.49 -12.32
C THR A 154 -3.64 0.13 -12.79
N VAL A 155 -3.53 -0.76 -13.77
CA VAL A 155 -2.24 -1.09 -14.40
C VAL A 155 -1.86 0.04 -15.34
N GLN A 156 -0.72 0.68 -15.09
CA GLN A 156 -0.23 1.81 -15.88
C GLN A 156 0.73 1.35 -16.99
N GLN A 157 1.54 0.32 -16.71
CA GLN A 157 2.51 -0.21 -17.65
C GLN A 157 2.66 -1.73 -17.48
N GLU A 158 2.82 -2.41 -18.60
CA GLU A 158 3.16 -3.83 -18.70
C GLU A 158 4.23 -3.96 -19.78
N ASP A 159 5.41 -4.45 -19.40
CA ASP A 159 6.56 -4.59 -20.29
C ASP A 159 7.31 -5.89 -19.98
N GLY A 160 7.07 -6.92 -20.79
CA GLY A 160 7.69 -8.24 -20.63
C GLY A 160 7.44 -8.85 -19.25
N ASN A 161 8.47 -8.82 -18.39
CA ASN A 161 8.44 -9.36 -17.03
C ASN A 161 8.18 -8.31 -15.95
N TYR A 162 7.73 -7.11 -16.34
CA TYR A 162 7.49 -5.97 -15.45
C TYR A 162 6.04 -5.48 -15.52
N ILE A 163 5.46 -5.18 -14.36
CA ILE A 163 4.16 -4.49 -14.24
C ILE A 163 4.30 -3.32 -13.28
N HIS A 164 3.79 -2.16 -13.68
CA HIS A 164 3.53 -1.02 -12.80
C HIS A 164 2.03 -0.78 -12.69
N ALA A 165 1.54 -0.67 -11.46
CA ALA A 165 0.16 -0.39 -11.16
C ALA A 165 0.04 0.70 -10.09
N THR A 166 -1.07 1.44 -10.11
CA THR A 166 -1.41 2.45 -9.12
C THR A 166 -2.64 2.04 -8.34
N PHE A 167 -2.65 2.32 -7.04
CA PHE A 167 -3.79 2.15 -6.15
C PHE A 167 -4.24 3.50 -5.64
N ARG A 168 -5.47 3.90 -5.93
CA ARG A 168 -6.01 5.21 -5.55
C ARG A 168 -7.00 5.09 -4.41
N VAL A 169 -6.60 5.50 -3.21
CA VAL A 169 -7.49 5.61 -2.07
C VAL A 169 -8.07 7.02 -2.03
N LYS A 170 -9.39 7.13 -2.23
CA LYS A 170 -10.10 8.39 -1.98
C LYS A 170 -10.38 8.49 -0.48
N PHE A 171 -9.50 9.17 0.26
CA PHE A 171 -9.73 9.45 1.67
C PHE A 171 -10.16 10.91 1.85
N LEU A 172 -11.42 11.10 2.23
CA LEU A 172 -12.05 12.38 2.57
C LEU A 172 -11.88 13.48 1.49
N PHE A 173 -10.77 14.23 1.54
CA PHE A 173 -10.47 15.36 0.63
C PHE A 173 -9.15 15.22 -0.13
N ILE A 174 -8.29 14.24 0.19
CA ILE A 174 -6.96 14.09 -0.44
C ILE A 174 -6.86 12.69 -1.07
N PRO A 175 -6.63 12.57 -2.38
CA PRO A 175 -6.38 11.29 -3.01
C PRO A 175 -4.99 10.80 -2.63
N PHE A 176 -4.91 9.65 -1.98
CA PHE A 176 -3.66 8.94 -1.79
C PHE A 176 -3.46 8.00 -2.97
N THR A 177 -2.32 8.13 -3.64
CA THR A 177 -1.93 7.23 -4.73
C THR A 177 -0.69 6.48 -4.30
N ASP A 178 -0.79 5.17 -4.36
CA ASP A 178 0.33 4.28 -4.11
C ASP A 178 0.74 3.60 -5.40
N ASP A 179 2.04 3.52 -5.65
CA ASP A 179 2.63 2.79 -6.77
C ASP A 179 3.01 1.37 -6.32
N VAL A 180 2.67 0.40 -7.15
CA VAL A 180 3.10 -1.00 -7.04
C VAL A 180 3.88 -1.36 -8.29
N GLU A 181 5.12 -1.77 -8.09
CA GLU A 181 6.01 -2.24 -9.15
C GLU A 181 6.34 -3.70 -8.90
N CYS A 182 6.21 -4.52 -9.92
CA CYS A 182 6.49 -5.94 -9.88
C CYS A 182 7.45 -6.33 -10.99
N LEU A 183 8.44 -7.17 -10.66
CA LEU A 183 9.41 -7.70 -11.61
C LEU A 183 9.54 -9.20 -11.41
N TYR A 184 9.13 -9.98 -12.40
CA TYR A 184 9.32 -11.43 -12.39
C TYR A 184 10.73 -11.82 -12.83
N SER A 185 11.44 -12.57 -12.01
CA SER A 185 12.72 -13.21 -12.32
C SER A 185 12.49 -14.72 -12.47
N PRO A 186 12.40 -15.25 -13.71
CA PRO A 186 12.25 -16.68 -13.95
C PRO A 186 13.41 -17.49 -13.37
N GLU A 187 14.63 -16.95 -13.46
CA GLU A 187 15.87 -17.58 -12.94
C GLU A 187 15.80 -17.81 -11.43
N GLN A 188 15.20 -16.88 -10.69
CA GLN A 188 15.05 -16.98 -9.23
C GLN A 188 13.71 -17.59 -8.82
N SER A 189 12.81 -17.86 -9.78
CA SER A 189 11.42 -18.27 -9.52
C SER A 189 10.68 -17.33 -8.56
N LYS A 190 10.90 -16.02 -8.71
CA LYS A 190 10.38 -14.99 -7.79
C LYS A 190 9.88 -13.76 -8.52
N ILE A 191 8.77 -13.22 -8.04
CA ILE A 191 8.29 -11.88 -8.36
C ILE A 191 8.77 -10.95 -7.25
N HIS A 192 9.77 -10.14 -7.56
CA HIS A 192 10.17 -9.02 -6.70
C HIS A 192 9.09 -7.95 -6.76
N ILE A 193 8.80 -7.32 -5.63
CA ILE A 193 7.74 -6.31 -5.54
C ILE A 193 8.16 -5.11 -4.70
N ARG A 194 7.70 -3.93 -5.09
CA ARG A 194 7.73 -2.70 -4.30
C ARG A 194 6.32 -2.11 -4.24
N SER A 195 5.92 -1.63 -3.07
CA SER A 195 4.69 -0.85 -2.89
C SER A 195 5.04 0.41 -2.09
N ALA A 196 4.76 1.58 -2.64
CA ALA A 196 5.13 2.87 -2.04
C ALA A 196 4.07 3.94 -2.24
N SER A 197 3.84 4.77 -1.23
CA SER A 197 2.95 5.92 -1.35
C SER A 197 3.66 7.11 -2.01
N ARG A 198 2.98 7.83 -2.90
CA ARG A 198 3.51 9.05 -3.54
C ARG A 198 3.59 10.24 -2.57
N SER A 199 2.75 10.24 -1.55
CA SER A 199 2.63 11.33 -0.58
C SER A 199 2.18 10.80 0.78
N GLY A 200 2.42 11.59 1.83
CA GLY A 200 2.13 11.24 3.21
C GLY A 200 3.26 10.42 3.86
N TYR A 201 3.56 10.69 5.13
CA TYR A 201 4.66 10.01 5.82
C TYR A 201 4.27 8.63 6.34
N TRP A 202 3.02 8.49 6.80
CA TRP A 202 2.49 7.27 7.40
C TRP A 202 1.45 6.63 6.50
N ASP A 203 1.55 5.32 6.29
CA ASP A 203 0.59 4.52 5.52
C ASP A 203 -0.16 3.50 6.41
N PHE A 204 0.10 3.48 7.72
CA PHE A 204 -0.43 2.47 8.66
C PHE A 204 -0.25 1.02 8.20
N GLY A 205 0.83 0.74 7.45
CA GLY A 205 1.13 -0.57 6.90
C GLY A 205 0.27 -0.98 5.71
N VAL A 206 -0.49 -0.07 5.11
CA VAL A 206 -1.32 -0.33 3.93
C VAL A 206 -0.49 -0.89 2.77
N ASN A 207 0.73 -0.39 2.52
CA ASN A 207 1.59 -0.91 1.47
C ASN A 207 1.99 -2.38 1.72
N ARG A 208 2.32 -2.72 2.97
CA ARG A 208 2.62 -4.10 3.37
C ARG A 208 1.40 -5.00 3.20
N GLN A 209 0.25 -4.58 3.73
CA GLN A 209 -1.00 -5.34 3.59
C GLN A 209 -1.41 -5.56 2.13
N ARG A 210 -1.14 -4.58 1.26
CA ARG A 210 -1.40 -4.69 -0.17
C ARG A 210 -0.57 -5.79 -0.81
N VAL A 211 0.74 -5.81 -0.57
CA VAL A 211 1.63 -6.86 -1.11
C VAL A 211 1.18 -8.24 -0.61
N GLU A 212 0.85 -8.37 0.67
CA GLU A 212 0.32 -9.62 1.24
C GLU A 212 -0.99 -10.06 0.58
N LYS A 213 -1.87 -9.11 0.26
CA LYS A 213 -3.11 -9.38 -0.46
C LYS A 213 -2.86 -9.84 -1.90
N ILE A 214 -1.95 -9.18 -2.62
CA ILE A 214 -1.53 -9.58 -3.96
C ILE A 214 -0.95 -10.99 -3.92
N ARG A 215 -0.09 -11.31 -2.95
CA ARG A 215 0.51 -12.64 -2.77
C ARG A 215 -0.59 -13.71 -2.65
N ARG A 216 -1.54 -13.53 -1.74
CA ARG A 216 -2.65 -14.48 -1.53
C ARG A 216 -3.51 -14.66 -2.78
N LEU A 217 -3.79 -13.57 -3.51
CA LEU A 217 -4.59 -13.63 -4.74
C LEU A 217 -3.86 -14.36 -5.87
N PHE A 218 -2.55 -14.12 -5.99
CA PHE A 218 -1.68 -14.81 -6.94
C PHE A 218 -1.61 -16.31 -6.65
N GLU A 219 -1.39 -16.70 -5.39
CA GLU A 219 -1.32 -18.09 -4.94
C GLU A 219 -2.64 -18.85 -5.14
N LYS A 220 -3.80 -18.20 -4.90
CA LYS A 220 -5.10 -18.83 -5.17
C LYS A 220 -5.30 -19.19 -6.64
N GLY A 221 -4.72 -18.41 -7.56
CA GLY A 221 -4.71 -18.70 -8.99
C GLY A 221 -3.79 -19.87 -9.38
N VAL A 222 -2.98 -20.40 -8.46
CA VAL A 222 -2.13 -21.59 -8.68
C VAL A 222 -2.92 -22.88 -8.45
N THR A 223 -3.89 -22.89 -7.53
CA THR A 223 -4.64 -24.08 -7.09
C THR A 223 -5.78 -24.55 -8.02
N SER A 224 -5.79 -24.14 -9.28
CA SER A 224 -6.82 -24.52 -10.26
C SER A 224 -6.23 -25.36 -11.40
N PHE A 225 -5.69 -26.53 -11.06
CA PHE A 225 -5.31 -27.57 -12.01
C PHE A 225 -5.63 -28.95 -11.44
#